data_AF-G0YP04-F1
#
_entry.id   AF-G0YP04-F1
#
_cell.length_a   1.000
_cell.length_b   1.000
_cell.length_c   1.000
_cell.angle_alpha   90.00
_cell.angle_beta   90.00
_cell.angle_gamma   90.00
#
_symmetry.space_group_name_H-M   'P 1'
#
loop_
_entity.id
_entity.type
_entity.pdbx_description
1 polymer ?
#
loop_
_entity_poly.entity_id
_entity_poly.type
_entity_poly.pdbx_seq_one_letter_code
_entity_poly.pdbx_strand_id
1 'polypeptide(L)' 'KAKSRSSRAGLQFPVGRVHRLLRKGNYAERVGAGAPVYLAAVLEYLTAEILELAGNAARDNKKTRIIP' A
#
# COMPACT_ATOMS: atom_id res chain seq x y z
N LYS A 1 -10.86 22.15 5.45
CA LYS A 1 -11.30 20.77 5.05
C LYS A 1 -10.35 19.74 5.65
N ALA A 2 -10.85 18.61 6.18
CA ALA A 2 -10.00 17.56 6.74
C ALA A 2 -9.18 16.87 5.63
N LYS A 3 -7.85 16.76 5.80
CA LYS A 3 -6.96 15.99 4.90
C LYS A 3 -6.71 14.60 5.48
N SER A 4 -6.77 13.57 4.66
CA SER A 4 -6.49 12.20 5.07
C SER A 4 -5.00 12.02 5.38
N ARG A 5 -4.65 11.05 6.25
CA ARG A 5 -3.25 10.72 6.53
C ARG A 5 -2.50 10.26 5.28
N SER A 6 -3.15 9.51 4.39
CA SER A 6 -2.58 9.13 3.08
C SER A 6 -2.26 10.35 2.23
N SER A 7 -3.19 11.32 2.12
CA SER A 7 -2.94 12.55 1.35
C SER A 7 -1.82 13.42 1.92
N ARG A 8 -1.62 13.41 3.25
CA ARG A 8 -0.49 14.11 3.89
C ARG A 8 0.83 13.40 3.67
N ALA A 9 0.81 12.07 3.55
CA ALA A 9 2.00 11.24 3.31
C ALA A 9 2.33 11.05 1.83
N GLY A 10 1.47 11.51 0.91
CA GLY A 10 1.66 11.31 -0.53
C GLY A 10 1.45 9.87 -1.02
N LEU A 11 0.67 9.07 -0.28
CA LEU A 11 0.46 7.65 -0.59
C LEU A 11 -0.93 7.40 -1.16
N GLN A 12 -1.04 6.49 -2.13
CA GLN A 12 -2.31 5.92 -2.60
C GLN A 12 -2.89 4.92 -1.59
N PHE A 13 -2.03 4.18 -0.89
CA PHE A 13 -2.42 3.18 0.08
C PHE A 13 -3.04 3.82 1.34
N PRO A 14 -4.03 3.15 1.96
CA PRO A 14 -4.81 3.71 3.05
C PRO A 14 -4.08 3.63 4.41
N VAL A 15 -3.25 4.62 4.74
CA VAL A 15 -2.52 4.74 6.02
C VAL A 15 -3.43 4.54 7.23
N GLY A 16 -4.65 5.07 7.18
CA GLY A 16 -5.61 4.92 8.28
C GLY A 16 -6.09 3.49 8.51
N ARG A 17 -6.25 2.72 7.42
CA ARG A 17 -6.61 1.30 7.48
C ARG A 17 -5.44 0.48 8.01
N VAL A 18 -4.21 0.75 7.55
CA VAL A 18 -3.00 0.07 8.03
C VAL A 18 -2.84 0.26 9.53
N HIS A 19 -2.99 1.49 10.04
CA HIS A 19 -2.93 1.73 11.49
C HIS A 19 -3.99 0.91 12.25
N ARG A 20 -5.24 0.89 11.78
CA ARG A 20 -6.30 0.11 12.43
C ARG A 20 -5.96 -1.39 12.46
N LEU A 21 -5.43 -1.93 11.36
CA LEU A 21 -5.04 -3.34 11.27
C LEU A 21 -3.87 -3.66 12.20
N LEU A 22 -2.85 -2.78 12.29
CA LEU A 22 -1.74 -2.92 13.23
C LEU A 22 -2.22 -2.97 14.70
N ARG A 23 -3.19 -2.14 15.09
CA ARG A 23 -3.76 -2.19 16.45
C ARG A 23 -4.62 -3.43 16.70
N LYS A 24 -5.38 -3.89 15.69
CA LYS A 24 -6.22 -5.09 15.82
C LYS A 24 -5.39 -6.38 15.85
N GLY A 25 -4.21 -6.37 15.25
CA GLY A 25 -3.34 -7.54 15.14
C GLY A 25 -2.58 -7.91 16.43
N ASN A 26 -2.73 -7.15 17.51
CA ASN A 26 -2.06 -7.39 18.80
C ASN A 26 -0.52 -7.53 18.70
N TYR A 27 0.11 -6.84 17.74
CA TYR A 27 1.57 -6.91 17.52
C TYR A 27 2.38 -6.21 18.63
N ALA A 28 1.80 -5.18 19.24
CA ALA A 28 2.36 -4.42 20.36
C ALA A 28 1.24 -3.65 21.08
N GLU A 29 1.43 -3.31 22.35
CA GLU A 29 0.48 -2.49 23.11
C GLU A 29 0.29 -1.09 22.52
N ARG A 30 1.36 -0.52 21.92
CA ARG A 30 1.36 0.82 21.32
C ARG A 30 1.89 0.76 19.90
N VAL A 31 1.26 1.52 19.00
CA VAL A 31 1.68 1.68 17.61
C VAL A 31 2.06 3.15 17.39
N GLY A 32 3.32 3.40 17.04
CA GLY A 32 3.81 4.75 16.74
C GLY A 32 3.13 5.37 15.51
N ALA A 33 3.05 6.70 15.47
CA ALA A 33 2.35 7.41 14.40
C ALA A 33 2.99 7.21 13.00
N GLY A 34 4.30 7.02 12.93
CA GLY A 34 5.04 6.77 11.69
C GLY A 34 4.96 5.33 11.17
N ALA A 35 4.73 4.35 12.05
CA ALA A 35 4.66 2.93 11.67
C ALA A 35 3.64 2.63 10.54
N PRO A 36 2.38 3.10 10.61
CA PRO A 36 1.42 2.85 9.53
C PRO A 36 1.71 3.63 8.24
N VAL A 37 2.47 4.72 8.32
CA VAL A 37 2.89 5.47 7.12
C VAL A 37 3.97 4.68 6.40
N TYR A 38 5.00 4.26 7.12
CA TYR A 38 6.11 3.48 6.57
C TYR A 38 5.62 2.15 5.97
N LEU A 39 4.80 1.40 6.72
CA LEU A 39 4.26 0.13 6.22
C LEU A 39 3.37 0.33 4.99
N ALA A 40 2.52 1.38 4.96
CA ALA A 40 1.72 1.68 3.77
C ALA A 40 2.60 2.00 2.55
N ALA A 41 3.68 2.76 2.74
CA ALA A 41 4.61 3.09 1.67
C ALA A 41 5.32 1.84 1.11
N VAL A 42 5.78 0.94 1.98
CA VAL A 42 6.43 -0.32 1.56
C VAL A 42 5.44 -1.20 0.78
N LEU A 43 4.21 -1.34 1.26
CA LEU A 43 3.18 -2.12 0.55
C LEU A 43 2.85 -1.52 -0.81
N GLU A 44 2.76 -0.19 -0.91
CA GLU A 44 2.51 0.53 -2.16
C GLU A 44 3.66 0.34 -3.15
N TYR A 45 4.91 0.49 -2.69
CA TYR A 45 6.11 0.27 -3.49
C TYR A 45 6.17 -1.15 -4.07
N LEU A 46 6.02 -2.18 -3.22
CA LEU A 46 6.07 -3.56 -3.69
C LEU A 46 4.92 -3.88 -4.66
N THR A 47 3.72 -3.32 -4.40
CA THR A 47 2.58 -3.49 -5.31
C THR A 47 2.85 -2.85 -6.67
N ALA A 48 3.42 -1.63 -6.68
CA ALA A 48 3.76 -0.94 -7.92
C ALA A 48 4.80 -1.72 -8.73
N GLU A 49 5.86 -2.21 -8.08
CA GLU A 49 6.93 -2.99 -8.73
C GLU A 49 6.37 -4.26 -9.39
N ILE A 50 5.54 -5.02 -8.66
CA ILE A 50 4.94 -6.25 -9.19
C ILE A 50 3.97 -5.95 -10.32
N LEU A 51 3.15 -4.91 -10.21
CA LEU A 51 2.19 -4.54 -11.26
C LEU A 51 2.87 -4.03 -12.52
N GLU A 52 3.99 -3.33 -12.41
CA GLU A 52 4.78 -2.90 -13.56
C GLU A 52 5.29 -4.12 -14.35
N LEU A 53 5.94 -5.07 -13.65
CA LEU A 53 6.45 -6.30 -14.28
C LEU A 53 5.32 -7.17 -14.86
N ALA A 54 4.23 -7.33 -14.12
CA ALA A 54 3.07 -8.10 -14.58
C ALA A 54 2.35 -7.44 -15.77
N GLY A 55 2.30 -6.11 -15.80
CA GLY A 55 1.77 -5.33 -16.93
C GLY A 55 2.61 -5.51 -18.19
N ASN A 56 3.94 -5.49 -18.05
CA ASN A 56 4.87 -5.77 -19.14
C ASN A 56 4.69 -7.20 -19.66
N ALA A 57 4.62 -8.20 -18.77
CA ALA A 57 4.37 -9.59 -19.15
C ALA A 57 3.01 -9.77 -19.87
N ALA A 58 1.94 -9.09 -19.43
CA ALA A 58 0.65 -9.13 -20.09
C ALA A 58 0.73 -8.53 -21.51
N ARG A 59 1.42 -7.40 -21.66
CA ARG A 59 1.63 -6.73 -22.95
C ARG A 59 2.41 -7.62 -23.92
N ASP A 60 3.48 -8.27 -23.47
CA ASP A 60 4.28 -9.18 -24.29
C ASP A 60 3.46 -10.38 -24.79
N ASN A 61 2.50 -10.84 -23.98
CA ASN A 61 1.53 -11.86 -24.33
C ASN A 61 0.31 -11.34 -25.13
N LYS A 62 0.37 -10.08 -25.61
CA LYS A 62 -0.71 -9.41 -26.36
C LYS A 62 -2.05 -9.40 -25.61
N LYS A 63 -2.00 -9.33 -24.28
CA LYS A 63 -3.18 -9.22 -23.41
C LYS A 63 -3.28 -7.80 -22.85
N THR A 64 -4.50 -7.33 -22.65
CA THR A 64 -4.79 -6.02 -22.03
C THR A 64 -5.09 -6.13 -20.53
N ARG A 65 -5.14 -7.34 -19.98
CA ARG A 65 -5.48 -7.63 -18.58
C ARG A 65 -4.44 -8.58 -18.00
N ILE A 66 -3.92 -8.24 -16.82
CA ILE A 66 -3.09 -9.12 -16.00
C ILE A 66 -3.97 -10.27 -15.49
N ILE A 67 -3.49 -11.50 -15.65
CA ILE A 67 -4.08 -12.73 -15.12
C ILE A 67 -3.03 -13.47 -14.27
N PRO A 68 -3.44 -14.38 -13.37
CA PRO A 68 -2.51 -15.24 -12.63
C PRO A 68 -1.66 -16.13 -13.55
#